data_AF-A0AAW6XDM7-F1
#
_entry.id   AF-A0AAW6XDM7-F1
#
_cell.length_a   1.000
_cell.length_b   1.000
_cell.length_c   1.000
_cell.angle_alpha   90.00
_cell.angle_beta   90.00
_cell.angle_gamma   90.00
#
_symmetry.space_group_name_H-M   'P 1'
#
loop_
_entity.id
_entity.type
_entity.pdbx_description
1 polymer ?
#
loop_
_entity_poly.entity_id
_entity_poly.type
_entity_poly.pdbx_seq_one_letter_code
_entity_poly.pdbx_strand_id
1 'polypeptide(L)'
;MLKSRPFLLLLLLLLGLQLTPPGAVAAIQDDPAAESAPDPATQLKAAQKQLDNMKQLVSKATTDTQLSKLRLATDDLVASMEKLATDLQPEQDKLKAQLDVLGPPPVADALPETPAVAQQRNTLNSSKKQLDDAVKHARAIKNSAVDLGQQIGDLRQVAFKTQLTLNTGSILGVKFWTPVVQPSADDVQRLDQFKAEMKAAWDASWQDEWRYGTLALLALAVIIWTWGRYFSERFLAWVSIRFLPDGRLRRSFMAIATVAVTVVTTSIALNLLYYVFVRVQPLPVMLEDFAEGFNFLGVFCALISGLGRATLSLSRPSWRLISMDNEVAAGLRYFSPLLAGLALVFGTVELINNVVSVSLATTIFDNGLVAGLIGMVLLAAPLRGQHIRRRLEQQGAPLEKRTLVGGLVHLVILVCSVVILFSLLIGYIAFARFLTYQLIWVVLVLMTFYFMVLFTTDLCAALFSPQTVSGKMLKKTLSFKDRHLEQMSTITIALAKCSLLLLMIVALFNGSFGSTTPGSLMEKIVSILTGEGLQRFNIVPGNLLNAMICLAIGIYILRAVRRWLGSELLPKTISDVGIRASLVTLFSNIGYVLVILITLAALGIQ
;
A
#
# COMPACT_ATOMS: atom_id res chain seq x y z
N MET A 1 -5.57 14.01 41.44
CA MET A 1 -4.49 14.42 40.50
C MET A 1 -3.49 13.28 40.38
N LEU A 2 -3.69 12.35 39.44
CA LEU A 2 -2.65 11.45 38.95
C LEU A 2 -2.64 11.57 37.41
N LYS A 3 -1.43 11.75 36.88
CA LYS A 3 -1.10 12.32 35.57
C LYS A 3 -1.73 11.58 34.38
N SER A 4 -2.21 12.36 33.40
CA SER A 4 -2.64 11.97 32.03
C SER A 4 -1.48 11.49 31.12
N ARG A 5 -0.28 11.27 31.68
CA ARG A 5 0.90 10.82 30.94
C ARG A 5 0.85 9.39 30.41
N PRO A 6 0.20 8.39 31.05
CA PRO A 6 0.18 7.04 30.48
C PRO A 6 -0.76 6.94 29.27
N PHE A 7 -1.77 7.81 29.16
CA PHE A 7 -2.69 7.83 28.02
C PHE A 7 -2.02 8.33 26.74
N LEU A 8 -1.19 9.38 26.86
CA LEU A 8 -0.45 9.94 25.74
C LEU A 8 0.69 8.99 25.30
N LEU A 9 1.33 8.30 26.24
CA LEU A 9 2.30 7.23 25.97
C LEU A 9 1.67 6.01 25.30
N LEU A 10 0.47 5.58 25.73
CA LEU A 10 -0.25 4.45 25.14
C LEU A 10 -0.77 4.78 23.73
N LEU A 11 -1.19 6.03 23.50
CA LEU A 11 -1.62 6.52 22.19
C LEU A 11 -0.43 6.70 21.24
N LEU A 12 0.75 7.09 21.73
CA LEU A 12 2.01 7.11 20.98
C LEU A 12 2.51 5.69 20.65
N LEU A 13 2.38 4.75 21.59
CA LEU A 13 2.70 3.33 21.38
C LEU A 13 1.77 2.65 20.37
N LEU A 14 0.52 3.10 20.24
CA LEU A 14 -0.45 2.57 19.28
C LEU A 14 -0.34 3.20 17.88
N LEU A 15 0.33 4.36 17.71
CA LEU A 15 0.40 5.07 16.43
C LEU A 15 1.76 5.12 15.76
N GLY A 16 2.86 4.70 16.40
CA GLY A 16 4.14 4.74 15.70
C GLY A 16 5.30 4.29 16.55
N LEU A 17 5.60 3.00 16.50
CA LEU A 17 6.98 2.54 16.55
C LEU A 17 7.04 1.22 15.77
N GLN A 18 7.43 1.31 14.51
CA GLN A 18 8.13 0.21 13.86
C GLN A 18 9.38 -0.02 14.72
N LEU A 19 9.31 -0.98 15.63
CA LEU A 19 10.48 -1.50 16.34
C LEU A 19 11.29 -2.26 15.31
N THR A 20 12.13 -1.54 14.56
CA THR A 20 13.29 -2.12 13.94
C THR A 20 14.20 -2.63 15.06
N PRO A 21 14.65 -3.89 15.03
CA PRO A 21 15.58 -4.38 16.03
C PRO A 21 16.88 -3.55 15.93
N PRO A 22 17.55 -3.24 17.05
CA PRO A 22 18.91 -2.73 16.99
C PRO A 22 19.79 -3.88 16.50
N GLY A 23 20.10 -3.89 15.21
CA GLY A 23 21.30 -4.56 14.74
C GLY A 23 22.46 -3.90 15.46
N ALA A 24 23.10 -4.62 16.37
CA ALA A 24 24.36 -4.22 16.96
C ALA A 24 25.41 -4.21 15.84
N VAL A 25 25.50 -3.09 15.12
CA VAL A 25 26.71 -2.74 14.39
C VAL A 25 27.71 -2.40 15.48
N ALA A 26 28.67 -3.29 15.69
CA ALA A 26 29.87 -2.94 16.44
C ALA A 26 30.47 -1.71 15.76
N ALA A 27 30.38 -0.55 16.41
CA ALA A 27 31.06 0.65 16.00
C ALA A 27 32.57 0.37 16.16
N ILE A 28 33.20 -0.03 15.07
CA ILE A 28 34.64 0.14 14.90
C ILE A 28 34.83 1.66 14.88
N GLN A 29 35.43 2.20 15.95
CA GLN A 29 35.97 3.55 15.96
C GLN A 29 37.11 3.59 14.95
N ASP A 30 36.78 3.92 13.70
CA ASP A 30 37.75 4.51 12.79
C ASP A 30 37.68 6.03 12.97
N ASP A 31 38.85 6.62 13.24
CA ASP A 31 39.11 8.05 13.21
C ASP A 31 38.53 8.69 11.94
N PRO A 32 38.17 9.99 11.96
CA PRO A 32 37.69 10.69 10.78
C PRO A 32 38.85 10.93 9.81
N ALA A 33 39.27 9.89 9.10
CA ALA A 33 39.87 10.06 7.79
C ALA A 33 38.79 10.65 6.89
N ALA A 34 39.08 11.81 6.30
CA ALA A 34 38.22 12.44 5.31
C ALA A 34 37.93 11.45 4.16
N GLU A 35 36.79 10.76 4.23
CA GLU A 35 36.21 10.08 3.09
C GLU A 35 35.91 11.16 2.05
N SER A 36 36.77 11.20 1.04
CA SER A 36 36.58 12.00 -0.15
C SER A 36 35.23 11.58 -0.75
N ALA A 37 34.30 12.53 -0.90
CA ALA A 37 33.09 12.30 -1.68
C ALA A 37 33.49 11.61 -3.00
N PRO A 38 32.87 10.48 -3.38
CA PRO A 38 33.32 9.72 -4.53
C PRO A 38 33.30 10.64 -5.76
N ASP A 39 34.41 10.71 -6.48
CA ASP A 39 34.55 11.51 -7.69
C ASP A 39 33.32 11.32 -8.60
N PRO A 40 32.62 12.39 -9.02
CA PRO A 40 31.43 12.31 -9.87
C PRO A 40 31.66 11.47 -11.13
N ALA A 41 32.89 11.41 -11.66
CA ALA A 41 33.23 10.55 -12.79
C ALA A 41 33.09 9.06 -12.49
N THR A 42 33.39 8.63 -11.25
CA THR A 42 33.27 7.24 -10.80
C THR A 42 31.82 6.86 -10.60
N GLN A 43 31.02 7.77 -10.04
CA GLN A 43 29.57 7.59 -9.86
C GLN A 43 28.85 7.47 -11.22
N LEU A 44 29.18 8.31 -12.19
CA LEU A 44 28.62 8.26 -13.55
C LEU A 44 28.96 6.94 -14.27
N LYS A 45 30.19 6.44 -14.14
CA LYS A 45 30.58 5.13 -14.71
C LYS A 45 29.82 3.98 -14.06
N ALA A 46 29.65 4.00 -12.73
CA ALA A 46 28.87 3.00 -12.02
C ALA A 46 27.40 3.02 -12.45
N ALA A 47 26.80 4.21 -12.54
CA ALA A 47 25.42 4.40 -13.00
C ALA A 47 25.20 3.93 -14.44
N GLN A 48 26.15 4.19 -15.35
CA GLN A 48 26.09 3.69 -16.72
C GLN A 48 26.14 2.15 -16.75
N LYS A 49 27.05 1.53 -15.99
CA LYS A 49 27.14 0.07 -15.90
C LYS A 49 25.86 -0.55 -15.31
N GLN A 50 25.24 0.11 -14.32
CA GLN A 50 23.96 -0.30 -13.78
C GLN A 50 22.86 -0.23 -14.84
N LEU A 51 22.75 0.86 -15.59
CA LEU A 51 21.79 1.00 -16.68
C LEU A 51 21.95 -0.10 -17.75
N ASP A 52 23.18 -0.39 -18.15
CA ASP A 52 23.45 -1.42 -19.17
C ASP A 52 23.12 -2.83 -18.66
N ASN A 53 23.41 -3.12 -17.39
CA ASN A 53 22.97 -4.37 -16.75
C ASN A 53 21.44 -4.47 -16.71
N MET A 54 20.74 -3.39 -16.34
CA MET A 54 19.28 -3.36 -16.33
C MET A 54 18.71 -3.65 -17.73
N LYS A 55 19.24 -3.03 -18.80
CA LYS A 55 18.82 -3.31 -20.19
C LYS A 55 18.97 -4.80 -20.56
N GLN A 56 20.08 -5.42 -20.17
CA GLN A 56 20.31 -6.85 -20.40
C GLN A 56 19.33 -7.73 -19.61
N LEU A 57 19.04 -7.36 -18.36
CA LEU A 57 18.09 -8.08 -17.52
C LEU A 57 16.65 -7.92 -18.03
N VAL A 58 16.23 -6.73 -18.52
CA VAL A 58 14.91 -6.53 -19.15
C VAL A 58 14.73 -7.48 -20.33
N SER A 59 15.77 -7.66 -21.14
CA SER A 59 15.73 -8.54 -22.31
C SER A 59 15.57 -10.03 -21.96
N LYS A 60 15.95 -10.42 -20.73
CA LYS A 60 15.87 -11.80 -20.22
C LYS A 60 14.68 -12.02 -19.28
N ALA A 61 14.03 -10.94 -18.84
CA ALA A 61 12.94 -11.01 -17.87
C ALA A 61 11.70 -11.65 -18.51
N THR A 62 11.16 -12.67 -17.85
CA THR A 62 9.97 -13.41 -18.33
C THR A 62 8.77 -13.25 -17.41
N THR A 63 9.00 -12.75 -16.19
CA THR A 63 7.97 -12.66 -15.15
C THR A 63 7.69 -11.22 -14.77
N ASP A 64 6.42 -10.90 -14.45
CA ASP A 64 6.00 -9.56 -14.02
C ASP A 64 6.75 -9.09 -12.77
N THR A 65 7.05 -9.99 -11.83
CA THR A 65 7.81 -9.69 -10.61
C THR A 65 9.23 -9.19 -10.94
N GLN A 66 9.94 -9.86 -11.84
CA GLN A 66 11.25 -9.44 -12.32
C GLN A 66 11.17 -8.05 -12.97
N LEU A 67 10.23 -7.85 -13.89
CA LEU A 67 10.01 -6.55 -14.54
C LEU A 67 9.65 -5.45 -13.53
N SER A 68 8.90 -5.77 -12.47
CA SER A 68 8.55 -4.82 -11.41
C SER A 68 9.76 -4.42 -10.54
N LYS A 69 10.65 -5.37 -10.21
CA LYS A 69 11.92 -5.08 -9.52
C LYS A 69 12.83 -4.22 -10.39
N LEU A 70 12.93 -4.53 -11.68
CA LEU A 70 13.71 -3.72 -12.62
C LEU A 70 13.13 -2.30 -12.76
N ARG A 71 11.79 -2.15 -12.72
CA ARG A 71 11.14 -0.84 -12.72
C ARG A 71 11.54 -0.02 -11.49
N LEU A 72 11.51 -0.61 -10.30
CA LEU A 72 11.94 0.06 -9.07
C LEU A 72 13.42 0.48 -9.15
N ALA A 73 14.30 -0.44 -9.55
CA ALA A 73 15.72 -0.15 -9.71
C ALA A 73 15.99 0.96 -10.76
N THR A 74 15.18 1.01 -11.82
CA THR A 74 15.24 2.07 -12.83
C THR A 74 14.78 3.42 -12.25
N ASP A 75 13.73 3.43 -11.44
CA ASP A 75 13.24 4.65 -10.78
C ASP A 75 14.25 5.18 -9.74
N ASP A 76 14.92 4.28 -8.99
CA ASP A 76 16.01 4.64 -8.07
C ASP A 76 17.21 5.24 -8.80
N LEU A 77 17.56 4.70 -9.98
CA LEU A 77 18.62 5.26 -10.83
C LEU A 77 18.25 6.66 -11.33
N VAL A 78 17.00 6.88 -11.73
CA VAL A 78 16.48 8.21 -12.13
C VAL A 78 16.62 9.20 -10.99
N ALA A 79 16.18 8.82 -9.78
CA ALA A 79 16.27 9.68 -8.60
C ALA A 79 17.74 10.00 -8.23
N SER A 80 18.62 9.01 -8.33
CA SER A 80 20.05 9.17 -8.04
C SER A 80 20.74 10.11 -9.03
N MET A 81 20.44 10.00 -10.32
CA MET A 81 21.00 10.89 -11.35
C MET A 81 20.44 12.31 -11.27
N GLU A 82 19.18 12.48 -10.88
CA GLU A 82 18.60 13.80 -10.65
C GLU A 82 19.25 14.49 -9.45
N LYS A 83 19.44 13.74 -8.36
CA LYS A 83 20.15 14.24 -7.19
C LYS A 83 21.57 14.66 -7.54
N LEU A 84 22.31 13.83 -8.27
CA LEU A 84 23.67 14.16 -8.73
C LEU A 84 23.68 15.44 -9.59
N ALA A 85 22.75 15.59 -10.53
CA ALA A 85 22.65 16.79 -11.35
C ALA A 85 22.34 18.05 -10.52
N THR A 86 21.53 17.91 -9.47
CA THR A 86 21.17 19.00 -8.55
C THR A 86 22.34 19.37 -7.64
N ASP A 87 23.08 18.38 -7.13
CA ASP A 87 24.24 18.58 -6.25
C ASP A 87 25.41 19.29 -6.97
N LEU A 88 25.55 19.09 -8.29
CA LEU A 88 26.58 19.74 -9.11
C LEU A 88 26.21 21.18 -9.54
N GLN A 89 24.95 21.57 -9.44
CA GLN A 89 24.46 22.90 -9.82
C GLN A 89 25.16 24.08 -9.10
N PRO A 90 25.34 24.07 -7.76
CA PRO A 90 26.04 25.16 -7.06
C PRO A 90 27.52 25.30 -7.44
N GLU A 91 28.18 24.19 -7.80
CA GLU A 91 29.58 24.23 -8.28
C GLU A 91 29.67 24.86 -9.68
N GLN A 92 28.70 24.60 -10.55
CA GLN A 92 28.59 25.27 -11.85
C GLN A 92 28.39 26.78 -11.69
N ASP A 93 27.52 27.19 -10.78
CA ASP A 93 27.24 28.60 -10.51
C ASP A 93 28.48 29.31 -9.94
N LYS A 94 29.23 28.65 -9.05
CA LYS A 94 30.50 29.18 -8.52
C LYS A 94 31.57 29.35 -9.59
N LEU A 95 31.78 28.35 -10.44
CA LEU A 95 32.76 28.43 -11.55
C LEU A 95 32.34 29.48 -12.58
N LYS A 96 31.04 29.61 -12.85
CA LYS A 96 30.51 30.66 -13.71
C LYS A 96 30.74 32.05 -13.13
N ALA A 97 30.46 32.25 -11.84
CA ALA A 97 30.73 33.52 -11.17
C ALA A 97 32.23 33.88 -11.19
N GLN A 98 33.12 32.90 -10.99
CA GLN A 98 34.57 33.12 -11.10
C GLN A 98 35.00 33.51 -12.52
N LEU A 99 34.45 32.85 -13.54
CA LEU A 99 34.69 33.20 -14.95
C LEU A 99 34.11 34.57 -15.32
N ASP A 100 32.95 34.94 -14.79
CA ASP A 100 32.31 36.23 -15.03
C ASP A 100 33.15 37.39 -14.43
N VAL A 101 33.82 37.17 -13.29
CA VAL A 101 34.79 38.12 -12.70
C VAL A 101 36.03 38.32 -13.60
N LEU A 102 36.46 37.27 -14.30
CA LEU A 102 37.61 37.29 -15.22
C LEU A 102 37.30 37.93 -16.58
N GLY A 103 36.02 38.02 -16.96
CA GLY A 103 35.57 38.62 -18.21
C GLY A 103 35.92 37.83 -19.48
N PRO A 104 35.33 38.22 -20.64
CA PRO A 104 35.63 37.60 -21.93
C PRO A 104 37.08 37.88 -22.37
N PRO A 105 37.65 37.03 -23.25
CA PRO A 105 38.97 37.28 -23.81
C PRO A 105 38.99 38.62 -24.57
N PRO A 106 40.13 39.35 -24.56
CA PRO A 106 40.25 40.61 -25.29
C PRO A 106 39.96 40.41 -26.78
N VAL A 107 39.19 41.34 -27.37
CA VAL A 107 38.95 41.37 -28.82
C VAL A 107 40.28 41.62 -29.54
N ALA A 108 40.43 41.15 -30.78
CA ALA A 108 41.70 41.11 -31.51
C ALA A 108 42.46 42.46 -31.63
N ASP A 109 41.80 43.59 -31.34
CA ASP A 109 42.36 44.95 -31.38
C ASP A 109 42.63 45.58 -29.98
N ALA A 110 42.57 44.81 -28.89
CA ALA A 110 42.86 45.28 -27.53
C ALA A 110 44.25 44.82 -27.02
N LEU A 111 44.80 45.54 -26.02
CA LEU A 111 46.09 45.22 -25.38
C LEU A 111 46.13 43.74 -24.94
N PRO A 112 47.20 42.99 -25.30
CA PRO A 112 47.28 41.57 -25.00
C PRO A 112 47.26 41.34 -23.50
N GLU A 113 46.42 40.39 -23.09
CA GLU A 113 46.26 39.99 -21.71
C GLU A 113 47.55 39.39 -21.13
N THR A 114 47.77 39.54 -19.82
CA THR A 114 48.89 38.90 -19.15
C THR A 114 48.77 37.36 -19.21
N PRO A 115 49.86 36.62 -19.46
CA PRO A 115 49.82 35.17 -19.69
C PRO A 115 49.27 34.39 -18.48
N ALA A 116 49.40 34.92 -17.26
CA ALA A 116 48.87 34.32 -16.04
C ALA A 116 47.32 34.32 -15.99
N VAL A 117 46.67 35.41 -16.44
CA VAL A 117 45.20 35.52 -16.43
C VAL A 117 44.60 34.65 -17.53
N ALA A 118 45.28 34.56 -18.68
CA ALA A 118 44.92 33.63 -19.75
C ALA A 118 45.01 32.15 -19.30
N GLN A 119 46.07 31.76 -18.58
CA GLN A 119 46.21 30.41 -18.00
C GLN A 119 45.13 30.11 -16.96
N GLN A 120 44.81 31.07 -16.09
CA GLN A 120 43.76 30.91 -15.08
C GLN A 120 42.38 30.78 -15.71
N ARG A 121 42.06 31.59 -16.73
CA ARG A 121 40.81 31.46 -17.52
C ARG A 121 40.71 30.10 -18.19
N ASN A 122 41.81 29.61 -18.79
CA ASN A 122 41.84 28.30 -19.45
C ASN A 122 41.60 27.15 -18.45
N THR A 123 42.18 27.23 -17.25
CA THR A 123 42.00 26.22 -16.19
C THR A 123 40.55 26.19 -15.68
N LEU A 124 39.96 27.36 -15.45
CA LEU A 124 38.55 27.48 -15.03
C LEU A 124 37.57 27.04 -16.14
N ASN A 125 37.84 27.37 -17.40
CA ASN A 125 37.05 26.88 -18.54
C ASN A 125 37.14 25.36 -18.69
N SER A 126 38.31 24.76 -18.48
CA SER A 126 38.47 23.30 -18.49
C SER A 126 37.65 22.65 -17.38
N SER A 127 37.72 23.20 -16.16
CA SER A 127 36.97 22.69 -15.00
C SER A 127 35.46 22.81 -15.20
N LYS A 128 35.00 23.96 -15.73
CA LYS A 128 33.59 24.18 -16.09
C LYS A 128 33.13 23.18 -17.14
N LYS A 129 33.91 22.96 -18.19
CA LYS A 129 33.57 22.01 -19.26
C LYS A 129 33.43 20.58 -18.72
N GLN A 130 34.33 20.14 -17.84
CA GLN A 130 34.23 18.83 -17.21
C GLN A 130 32.95 18.68 -16.38
N LEU A 131 32.59 19.72 -15.62
CA LEU A 131 31.38 19.73 -14.79
C LEU A 131 30.10 19.79 -15.64
N ASP A 132 30.09 20.58 -16.71
CA ASP A 132 28.99 20.66 -17.68
C ASP A 132 28.79 19.32 -18.39
N ASP A 133 29.88 18.65 -18.79
CA ASP A 133 29.84 17.33 -19.41
C ASP A 133 29.36 16.27 -18.42
N ALA A 134 29.75 16.34 -17.14
CA ALA A 134 29.25 15.47 -16.07
C ALA A 134 27.73 15.62 -15.87
N VAL A 135 27.22 16.86 -15.81
CA VAL A 135 25.76 17.10 -15.70
C VAL A 135 25.01 16.65 -16.95
N LYS A 136 25.56 16.88 -18.15
CA LYS A 136 24.97 16.34 -19.39
C LYS A 136 24.92 14.82 -19.38
N HIS A 137 25.98 14.15 -18.93
CA HIS A 137 26.02 12.70 -18.80
C HIS A 137 24.99 12.20 -17.78
N ALA A 138 24.89 12.82 -16.60
CA ALA A 138 23.88 12.49 -15.60
C ALA A 138 22.46 12.59 -16.18
N ARG A 139 22.16 13.69 -16.89
CA ARG A 139 20.87 13.90 -17.56
C ARG A 139 20.61 12.89 -18.68
N ALA A 140 21.63 12.51 -19.45
CA ALA A 140 21.50 11.49 -20.50
C ALA A 140 21.19 10.10 -19.92
N ILE A 141 21.87 9.72 -18.82
CA ILE A 141 21.59 8.47 -18.09
C ILE A 141 20.18 8.52 -17.51
N LYS A 142 19.79 9.63 -16.88
CA LYS A 142 18.43 9.84 -16.36
C LYS A 142 17.38 9.62 -17.46
N ASN A 143 17.52 10.28 -18.61
CA ASN A 143 16.57 10.16 -19.71
C ASN A 143 16.51 8.72 -20.25
N SER A 144 17.66 8.09 -20.43
CA SER A 144 17.73 6.68 -20.86
C SER A 144 17.08 5.72 -19.85
N ALA A 145 17.20 6.00 -18.56
CA ALA A 145 16.53 5.25 -17.51
C ALA A 145 15.01 5.51 -17.52
N VAL A 146 14.56 6.74 -17.77
CA VAL A 146 13.13 7.05 -17.97
C VAL A 146 12.55 6.26 -19.14
N ASP A 147 13.24 6.24 -20.28
CA ASP A 147 12.82 5.49 -21.48
C ASP A 147 12.78 3.98 -21.22
N LEU A 148 13.80 3.43 -20.54
CA LEU A 148 13.81 2.02 -20.13
C LEU A 148 12.62 1.70 -19.22
N GLY A 149 12.31 2.60 -18.30
CA GLY A 149 11.15 2.49 -17.42
C GLY A 149 9.81 2.47 -18.15
N GLN A 150 9.69 3.24 -19.25
CA GLN A 150 8.52 3.20 -20.13
C GLN A 150 8.43 1.86 -20.88
N GLN A 151 9.53 1.39 -21.46
CA GLN A 151 9.58 0.09 -22.16
C GLN A 151 9.22 -1.08 -21.24
N ILE A 152 9.71 -1.07 -19.99
CA ILE A 152 9.31 -2.06 -18.98
C ILE A 152 7.79 -2.00 -18.74
N GLY A 153 7.22 -0.80 -18.64
CA GLY A 153 5.78 -0.60 -18.50
C GLY A 153 4.99 -1.19 -19.67
N ASP A 154 5.43 -0.95 -20.89
CA ASP A 154 4.79 -1.44 -22.11
C ASP A 154 4.89 -2.98 -22.22
N LEU A 155 6.06 -3.56 -21.93
CA LEU A 155 6.26 -5.01 -21.88
C LEU A 155 5.34 -5.68 -20.86
N ARG A 156 5.23 -5.11 -19.65
CA ARG A 156 4.30 -5.60 -18.62
C ARG A 156 2.85 -5.51 -19.09
N GLN A 157 2.48 -4.42 -19.76
CA GLN A 157 1.12 -4.25 -20.28
C GLN A 157 0.79 -5.28 -21.36
N VAL A 158 1.71 -5.54 -22.29
CA VAL A 158 1.53 -6.55 -23.35
C VAL A 158 1.47 -7.95 -22.75
N ALA A 159 2.36 -8.27 -21.81
CA ALA A 159 2.35 -9.55 -21.10
C ALA A 159 1.02 -9.76 -20.36
N PHE A 160 0.54 -8.75 -19.64
CA PHE A 160 -0.72 -8.80 -18.92
C PHE A 160 -1.94 -8.99 -19.84
N LYS A 161 -2.04 -8.21 -20.93
CA LYS A 161 -3.13 -8.35 -21.90
C LYS A 161 -3.14 -9.73 -22.56
N THR A 162 -1.96 -10.22 -22.92
CA THR A 162 -1.79 -11.54 -23.51
C THR A 162 -2.23 -12.61 -22.52
N GLN A 163 -1.75 -12.55 -21.28
CA GLN A 163 -2.15 -13.50 -20.22
C GLN A 163 -3.65 -13.47 -19.92
N LEU A 164 -4.29 -12.28 -19.87
CA LEU A 164 -5.73 -12.16 -19.62
C LEU A 164 -6.61 -12.75 -20.72
N THR A 165 -6.16 -12.66 -21.97
CA THR A 165 -6.95 -13.07 -23.16
C THR A 165 -6.67 -14.50 -23.60
N LEU A 166 -5.57 -15.10 -23.11
CA LEU A 166 -5.23 -16.49 -23.37
C LEU A 166 -6.25 -17.44 -22.73
N ASN A 167 -6.96 -18.19 -23.58
CA ASN A 167 -7.74 -19.33 -23.13
C ASN A 167 -6.78 -20.51 -22.88
N THR A 168 -6.61 -20.90 -21.62
CA THR A 168 -5.71 -22.02 -21.25
C THR A 168 -6.45 -23.35 -21.15
N GLY A 169 -7.73 -23.38 -21.53
CA GLY A 169 -8.60 -24.53 -21.37
C GLY A 169 -9.32 -24.52 -20.02
N SER A 170 -10.48 -25.18 -19.98
CA SER A 170 -11.34 -25.29 -18.80
C SER A 170 -10.65 -26.04 -17.65
N ILE A 171 -10.96 -25.68 -16.40
CA ILE A 171 -10.55 -26.44 -15.20
C ILE A 171 -11.01 -27.92 -15.26
N LEU A 172 -12.10 -28.20 -15.98
CA LEU A 172 -12.61 -29.56 -16.15
C LEU A 172 -11.84 -30.37 -17.22
N GLY A 173 -10.94 -29.74 -17.96
CA GLY A 173 -10.18 -30.39 -19.04
C GLY A 173 -8.93 -31.11 -18.54
N VAL A 174 -8.55 -32.21 -19.19
CA VAL A 174 -7.36 -33.03 -18.85
C VAL A 174 -6.05 -32.21 -18.87
N LYS A 175 -5.96 -31.24 -19.79
CA LYS A 175 -4.78 -30.35 -19.93
C LYS A 175 -4.51 -29.54 -18.66
N PHE A 176 -5.55 -29.12 -17.94
CA PHE A 176 -5.41 -28.37 -16.68
C PHE A 176 -4.76 -29.21 -15.58
N TRP A 177 -5.05 -30.51 -15.54
CA TRP A 177 -4.53 -31.44 -14.52
C TRP A 177 -3.16 -32.03 -14.87
N THR A 178 -2.64 -31.77 -16.08
CA THR A 178 -1.37 -32.33 -16.55
C THR A 178 -0.18 -32.00 -15.63
N PRO A 179 0.00 -30.78 -15.09
CA PRO A 179 1.11 -30.47 -14.19
C PRO A 179 1.16 -31.31 -12.91
N VAL A 180 0.02 -31.81 -12.45
CA VAL A 180 -0.08 -32.68 -11.27
C VAL A 180 0.30 -34.13 -11.60
N VAL A 181 -0.08 -34.59 -12.80
CA VAL A 181 0.14 -35.98 -13.24
C VAL A 181 1.54 -36.17 -13.83
N GLN A 182 2.04 -35.16 -14.55
CA GLN A 182 3.34 -35.16 -15.23
C GLN A 182 4.04 -33.81 -14.97
N PRO A 183 4.61 -33.63 -13.77
CA PRO A 183 5.37 -32.42 -13.46
C PRO A 183 6.62 -32.34 -14.36
N SER A 184 6.98 -31.12 -14.77
CA SER A 184 8.20 -30.89 -15.55
C SER A 184 9.44 -31.25 -14.73
N ALA A 185 10.43 -31.91 -15.35
CA ALA A 185 11.68 -32.23 -14.68
C ALA A 185 12.41 -30.98 -14.18
N ASP A 186 12.36 -29.88 -14.94
CA ASP A 186 12.94 -28.60 -14.56
C ASP A 186 12.23 -28.00 -13.33
N ASP A 187 10.89 -28.11 -13.26
CA ASP A 187 10.12 -27.61 -12.12
C ASP A 187 10.46 -28.39 -10.85
N VAL A 188 10.60 -29.72 -10.97
CA VAL A 188 11.01 -30.59 -9.85
C VAL A 188 12.41 -30.21 -9.38
N GLN A 189 13.37 -30.04 -10.29
CA GLN A 189 14.74 -29.67 -9.94
C GLN A 189 14.82 -28.33 -9.22
N ARG A 190 14.11 -27.29 -9.71
CA ARG A 190 14.09 -25.96 -9.08
C ARG A 190 13.40 -25.99 -7.72
N LEU A 191 12.32 -26.74 -7.58
CA LEU A 191 11.66 -26.94 -6.28
C LEU A 191 12.56 -27.70 -5.30
N ASP A 192 13.33 -28.67 -5.77
CA ASP A 192 14.26 -29.41 -4.91
C ASP A 192 15.45 -28.54 -4.49
N GLN A 193 15.93 -27.64 -5.34
CA GLN A 193 16.90 -26.61 -4.95
C GLN A 193 16.34 -25.72 -3.84
N PHE A 194 15.12 -25.20 -4.00
CA PHE A 194 14.47 -24.37 -2.97
C PHE A 194 14.30 -25.13 -1.65
N LYS A 195 13.86 -26.40 -1.71
CA LYS A 195 13.77 -27.26 -0.51
C LYS A 195 15.13 -27.47 0.14
N ALA A 196 16.20 -27.65 -0.64
CA ALA A 196 17.55 -27.81 -0.14
C ALA A 196 18.03 -26.53 0.58
N GLU A 197 17.78 -25.35 0.00
CA GLU A 197 18.09 -24.06 0.62
C GLU A 197 17.30 -23.84 1.92
N MET A 198 15.99 -24.15 1.94
CA MET A 198 15.19 -24.09 3.17
C MET A 198 15.71 -25.06 4.23
N LYS A 199 16.07 -26.29 3.84
CA LYS A 199 16.59 -27.29 4.75
C LYS A 199 17.93 -26.85 5.33
N ALA A 200 18.82 -26.30 4.51
CA ALA A 200 20.10 -25.76 4.97
C ALA A 200 19.90 -24.61 5.98
N ALA A 201 18.96 -23.69 5.73
CA ALA A 201 18.62 -22.64 6.68
C ALA A 201 18.02 -23.21 7.99
N TRP A 202 17.17 -24.22 7.88
CA TRP A 202 16.59 -24.92 9.04
C TRP A 202 17.65 -25.62 9.89
N ASP A 203 18.53 -26.39 9.26
CA ASP A 203 19.61 -27.13 9.92
C ASP A 203 20.61 -26.16 10.58
N ALA A 204 20.92 -25.03 9.93
CA ALA A 204 21.74 -23.96 10.50
C ALA A 204 21.10 -23.34 11.76
N SER A 205 19.79 -23.08 11.76
CA SER A 205 19.07 -22.58 12.93
C SER A 205 18.99 -23.59 14.08
N TRP A 206 19.27 -24.87 13.84
CA TRP A 206 19.17 -25.95 14.85
C TRP A 206 20.51 -26.47 15.38
N GLN A 207 21.62 -25.86 14.99
CA GLN A 207 22.95 -26.15 15.53
C GLN A 207 22.98 -25.92 17.05
N ASP A 208 23.81 -26.69 17.77
CA ASP A 208 23.81 -26.75 19.24
C ASP A 208 24.02 -25.38 19.90
N GLU A 209 24.81 -24.50 19.28
CA GLU A 209 25.05 -23.12 19.74
C GLU A 209 23.77 -22.26 19.71
N TRP A 210 22.90 -22.47 18.73
CA TRP A 210 21.74 -21.62 18.45
C TRP A 210 20.41 -22.22 18.93
N ARG A 211 20.37 -23.53 19.20
CA ARG A 211 19.14 -24.31 19.46
C ARG A 211 18.24 -23.74 20.54
N TYR A 212 18.80 -23.34 21.69
CA TYR A 212 18.01 -22.73 22.78
C TYR A 212 17.43 -21.36 22.39
N GLY A 213 18.22 -20.55 21.68
CA GLY A 213 17.75 -19.27 21.16
C GLY A 213 16.63 -19.44 20.13
N THR A 214 16.70 -20.47 19.28
CA THR A 214 15.65 -20.72 18.29
C THR A 214 14.37 -21.18 18.97
N LEU A 215 14.47 -22.10 19.93
CA LEU A 215 13.32 -22.58 20.69
C LEU A 215 12.66 -21.44 21.47
N ALA A 216 13.46 -20.57 22.10
CA ALA A 216 12.96 -19.39 22.81
C ALA A 216 12.24 -18.41 21.87
N LEU A 217 12.79 -18.10 20.69
CA LEU A 217 12.18 -17.21 19.71
C LEU A 217 10.89 -17.78 19.11
N LEU A 218 10.86 -19.07 18.78
CA LEU A 218 9.64 -19.71 18.29
C LEU A 218 8.56 -19.81 19.37
N ALA A 219 8.93 -20.15 20.60
CA ALA A 219 8.00 -20.14 21.73
C ALA A 219 7.44 -18.72 21.94
N LEU A 220 8.30 -17.69 21.89
CA LEU A 220 7.89 -16.30 21.98
C LEU A 220 6.94 -15.91 20.83
N ALA A 221 7.23 -16.31 19.59
CA ALA A 221 6.36 -16.04 18.45
C ALA A 221 4.97 -16.67 18.62
N VAL A 222 4.89 -17.93 19.08
CA VAL A 222 3.62 -18.62 19.34
C VAL A 222 2.86 -18.00 20.51
N ILE A 223 3.57 -17.64 21.59
CA ILE A 223 2.99 -16.96 22.76
C ILE A 223 2.43 -15.60 22.36
N ILE A 224 3.18 -14.80 21.62
CA ILE A 224 2.71 -13.49 21.14
C ILE A 224 1.50 -13.68 20.22
N TRP A 225 1.56 -14.61 19.25
CA TRP A 225 0.46 -14.88 18.33
C TRP A 225 -0.86 -15.23 19.04
N THR A 226 -0.79 -16.08 20.06
CA THR A 226 -1.96 -16.63 20.75
C THR A 226 -2.37 -15.79 21.95
N TRP A 227 -1.49 -15.69 22.96
CA TRP A 227 -1.74 -14.96 24.20
C TRP A 227 -1.62 -13.45 24.02
N GLY A 228 -0.66 -12.95 23.23
CA GLY A 228 -0.54 -11.52 22.96
C GLY A 228 -1.84 -10.95 22.43
N ARG A 229 -2.44 -11.61 21.42
CA ARG A 229 -3.77 -11.25 20.92
C ARG A 229 -4.86 -11.24 22.00
N TYR A 230 -4.96 -12.32 22.76
CA TYR A 230 -6.01 -12.49 23.77
C TYR A 230 -5.91 -11.48 24.91
N PHE A 231 -4.71 -11.26 25.45
CA PHE A 231 -4.47 -10.28 26.50
C PHE A 231 -4.62 -8.86 25.98
N SER A 232 -4.14 -8.53 24.79
CA SER A 232 -4.31 -7.20 24.19
C SER A 232 -5.78 -6.88 23.93
N GLU A 233 -6.58 -7.82 23.40
CA GLU A 233 -8.03 -7.61 23.22
C GLU A 233 -8.74 -7.38 24.57
N ARG A 234 -8.38 -8.10 25.62
CA ARG A 234 -8.93 -7.91 26.98
C ARG A 234 -8.49 -6.61 27.62
N PHE A 235 -7.22 -6.26 27.49
CA PHE A 235 -6.66 -5.02 28.00
C PHE A 235 -7.30 -3.82 27.31
N LEU A 236 -7.41 -3.83 25.98
CA LEU A 236 -8.07 -2.76 25.23
C LEU A 236 -9.57 -2.68 25.54
N ALA A 237 -10.23 -3.82 25.76
CA ALA A 237 -11.61 -3.83 26.26
C ALA A 237 -11.74 -3.16 27.63
N TRP A 238 -10.81 -3.44 28.55
CA TRP A 238 -10.77 -2.82 29.87
C TRP A 238 -10.47 -1.32 29.80
N VAL A 239 -9.49 -0.91 28.98
CA VAL A 239 -9.18 0.51 28.72
C VAL A 239 -10.41 1.23 28.16
N SER A 240 -11.13 0.59 27.23
CA SER A 240 -12.35 1.13 26.64
C SER A 240 -13.48 1.30 27.64
N ILE A 241 -13.59 0.41 28.63
CA ILE A 241 -14.59 0.52 29.70
C ILE A 241 -14.22 1.66 30.66
N ARG A 242 -12.93 1.84 30.95
CA ARG A 242 -12.47 2.71 32.03
C ARG A 242 -12.21 4.15 31.60
N PHE A 243 -11.78 4.38 30.37
CA PHE A 243 -11.31 5.69 29.91
C PHE A 243 -12.17 6.32 28.82
N LEU A 244 -12.92 5.53 28.04
CA LEU A 244 -13.75 6.08 26.96
C LEU A 244 -15.17 6.37 27.46
N PRO A 245 -15.77 7.51 27.08
CA PRO A 245 -17.17 7.79 27.35
C PRO A 245 -18.09 6.70 26.77
N ASP A 246 -19.19 6.42 27.46
CA ASP A 246 -20.19 5.48 26.96
C ASP A 246 -20.82 5.98 25.66
N GLY A 247 -21.01 5.05 24.70
CA GLY A 247 -21.66 5.34 23.42
C GLY A 247 -20.92 4.81 22.21
N ARG A 248 -20.98 5.57 21.10
CA ARG A 248 -20.51 5.17 19.76
C ARG A 248 -19.00 4.95 19.68
N LEU A 249 -18.20 5.82 20.32
CA LEU A 249 -16.74 5.75 20.31
C LEU A 249 -16.22 4.41 20.84
N ARG A 250 -16.83 3.87 21.90
CA ARG A 250 -16.43 2.58 22.46
C ARG A 250 -16.59 1.44 21.47
N ARG A 251 -17.61 1.50 20.61
CA ARG A 251 -17.88 0.49 19.57
C ARG A 251 -16.87 0.60 18.43
N SER A 252 -16.65 1.80 17.89
CA SER A 252 -15.70 2.01 16.79
C SER A 252 -14.24 1.82 17.21
N PHE A 253 -13.87 2.22 18.43
CA PHE A 253 -12.53 1.96 18.98
C PHE A 253 -12.25 0.46 19.10
N MET A 254 -13.18 -0.33 19.64
CA MET A 254 -12.98 -1.77 19.82
C MET A 254 -12.93 -2.53 18.49
N ALA A 255 -13.68 -2.07 17.50
CA ALA A 255 -13.61 -2.56 16.14
C ALA A 255 -12.20 -2.37 15.53
N ILE A 256 -11.66 -1.14 15.58
CA ILE A 256 -10.30 -0.87 15.08
C ILE A 256 -9.23 -1.55 15.92
N ALA A 257 -9.37 -1.54 17.25
CA ALA A 257 -8.45 -2.21 18.16
C ALA A 257 -8.32 -3.70 17.85
N THR A 258 -9.44 -4.37 17.53
CA THR A 258 -9.40 -5.79 17.14
C THR A 258 -8.56 -5.98 15.87
N VAL A 259 -8.76 -5.16 14.85
CA VAL A 259 -7.99 -5.22 13.60
C VAL A 259 -6.50 -4.92 13.87
N ALA A 260 -6.20 -3.84 14.59
CA ALA A 260 -4.85 -3.42 14.91
C ALA A 260 -4.09 -4.48 15.71
N VAL A 261 -4.71 -5.03 16.77
CA VAL A 261 -4.10 -6.11 17.57
C VAL A 261 -3.81 -7.32 16.69
N THR A 262 -4.72 -7.70 15.79
CA THR A 262 -4.46 -8.85 14.90
C THR A 262 -3.30 -8.62 13.96
N VAL A 263 -3.21 -7.43 13.36
CA VAL A 263 -2.14 -7.08 12.43
C VAL A 263 -0.80 -6.97 13.14
N VAL A 264 -0.74 -6.24 14.26
CA VAL A 264 0.49 -6.03 15.04
C VAL A 264 1.01 -7.33 15.61
N THR A 265 0.13 -8.14 16.22
CA THR A 265 0.52 -9.42 16.81
C THR A 265 1.04 -10.39 15.74
N THR A 266 0.39 -10.42 14.57
CA THR A 266 0.82 -11.24 13.43
C THR A 266 2.17 -10.76 12.89
N SER A 267 2.32 -9.46 12.69
CA SER A 267 3.56 -8.85 12.19
C SER A 267 4.74 -9.13 13.13
N ILE A 268 4.57 -8.97 14.44
CA ILE A 268 5.62 -9.28 15.42
C ILE A 268 6.01 -10.76 15.37
N ALA A 269 5.02 -11.66 15.33
CA ALA A 269 5.30 -13.10 15.27
C ALA A 269 6.02 -13.51 13.98
N LEU A 270 5.64 -12.94 12.82
CA LEU A 270 6.32 -13.20 11.54
C LEU A 270 7.74 -12.62 11.51
N ASN A 271 7.94 -11.44 12.08
CA ASN A 271 9.29 -10.86 12.22
C ASN A 271 10.18 -11.68 13.16
N LEU A 272 9.63 -12.20 14.27
CA LEU A 272 10.36 -13.13 15.13
C LEU A 272 10.72 -14.43 14.41
N LEU A 273 9.79 -14.96 13.60
CA LEU A 273 10.04 -16.14 12.78
C LEU A 273 11.12 -15.87 11.72
N TYR A 274 11.12 -14.69 11.08
CA TYR A 274 12.18 -14.28 10.16
C TYR A 274 13.54 -14.21 10.87
N TYR A 275 13.58 -13.60 12.05
CA TYR A 275 14.79 -13.42 12.84
C TYR A 275 15.42 -14.75 13.30
N VAL A 276 14.63 -15.81 13.47
CA VAL A 276 15.12 -17.17 13.77
C VAL A 276 16.16 -17.64 12.74
N PHE A 277 15.95 -17.32 11.46
CA PHE A 277 16.79 -17.80 10.37
C PHE A 277 17.95 -16.85 10.07
N VAL A 278 17.70 -15.54 10.02
CA VAL A 278 18.69 -14.52 9.62
C VAL A 278 19.83 -14.37 10.63
N ARG A 279 19.57 -14.63 11.91
CA ARG A 279 20.57 -14.43 12.97
C ARG A 279 21.80 -15.33 12.86
N VAL A 280 21.68 -16.48 12.20
CA VAL A 280 22.76 -17.48 12.09
C VAL A 280 23.62 -17.19 10.86
N GLN A 281 22.97 -17.00 9.72
CA GLN A 281 23.63 -16.74 8.44
C GLN A 281 22.71 -15.88 7.55
N PRO A 282 23.29 -15.05 6.66
CA PRO A 282 22.50 -14.34 5.67
C PRO A 282 21.76 -15.33 4.78
N LEU A 283 20.47 -15.07 4.55
CA LEU A 283 19.64 -15.92 3.71
C LEU A 283 20.09 -15.81 2.24
N PRO A 284 20.04 -16.90 1.46
CA PRO A 284 20.15 -16.81 0.01
C PRO A 284 19.06 -15.89 -0.55
N VAL A 285 19.36 -15.16 -1.62
CA VAL A 285 18.45 -14.15 -2.21
C VAL A 285 17.06 -14.71 -2.49
N MET A 286 16.96 -15.96 -2.97
CA MET A 286 15.67 -16.60 -3.25
C MET A 286 14.87 -16.83 -1.95
N LEU A 287 15.51 -17.24 -0.85
CA LEU A 287 14.83 -17.45 0.42
C LEU A 287 14.50 -16.12 1.14
N GLU A 288 15.32 -15.09 0.94
CA GLU A 288 15.04 -13.72 1.40
C GLU A 288 13.80 -13.14 0.69
N ASP A 289 13.74 -13.23 -0.64
CA ASP A 289 12.58 -12.83 -1.45
C ASP A 289 11.30 -13.57 -1.01
N PHE A 290 11.41 -14.88 -0.74
CA PHE A 290 10.29 -15.67 -0.23
C PHE A 290 9.86 -15.19 1.17
N ALA A 291 10.81 -14.96 2.08
CA ALA A 291 10.52 -14.56 3.44
C ALA A 291 9.87 -13.17 3.53
N GLU A 292 10.34 -12.20 2.75
CA GLU A 292 9.74 -10.88 2.64
C GLU A 292 8.31 -10.96 2.09
N GLY A 293 8.13 -11.69 0.98
CA GLY A 293 6.82 -11.92 0.38
C GLY A 293 5.85 -12.62 1.33
N PHE A 294 6.32 -13.63 2.08
CA PHE A 294 5.53 -14.37 3.05
C PHE A 294 5.14 -13.50 4.25
N ASN A 295 6.02 -12.61 4.71
CA ASN A 295 5.70 -11.65 5.76
C ASN A 295 4.57 -10.70 5.31
N PHE A 296 4.70 -10.13 4.10
CA PHE A 296 3.67 -9.27 3.52
C PHE A 296 2.32 -10.01 3.38
N LEU A 297 2.35 -11.24 2.85
CA LEU A 297 1.16 -12.08 2.71
C LEU A 297 0.51 -12.39 4.07
N GLY A 298 1.32 -12.70 5.08
CA GLY A 298 0.84 -12.99 6.43
C GLY A 298 0.16 -11.78 7.08
N VAL A 299 0.74 -10.58 6.94
CA VAL A 299 0.14 -9.32 7.39
C VAL A 299 -1.18 -9.03 6.65
N PHE A 300 -1.20 -9.27 5.34
CA PHE A 300 -2.41 -9.11 4.53
C PHE A 300 -3.54 -10.07 4.95
N CYS A 301 -3.21 -11.34 5.20
CA CYS A 301 -4.17 -12.33 5.70
C CYS A 301 -4.66 -12.00 7.11
N ALA A 302 -3.79 -11.45 7.97
CA ALA A 302 -4.18 -10.94 9.28
C ALA A 302 -5.16 -9.76 9.18
N LEU A 303 -5.00 -8.89 8.20
CA LEU A 303 -5.92 -7.79 7.93
C LEU A 303 -7.31 -8.31 7.49
N ILE A 304 -7.36 -9.30 6.59
CA ILE A 304 -8.62 -9.97 6.18
C ILE A 304 -9.32 -10.60 7.40
N SER A 305 -8.57 -11.34 8.23
CA SER A 305 -9.09 -11.99 9.43
C SER A 305 -9.57 -10.98 10.48
N GLY A 306 -8.80 -9.90 10.68
CA GLY A 306 -9.10 -8.82 11.61
C GLY A 306 -10.37 -8.07 11.23
N LEU A 307 -10.48 -7.63 9.97
CA LEU A 307 -11.67 -6.93 9.46
C LEU A 307 -12.91 -7.81 9.49
N GLY A 308 -12.81 -9.09 9.12
CA GLY A 308 -13.94 -10.01 9.18
C GLY A 308 -14.41 -10.30 10.61
N ARG A 309 -13.49 -10.37 11.58
CA ARG A 309 -13.87 -10.45 13.00
C ARG A 309 -14.51 -9.16 13.52
N ALA A 310 -13.98 -8.01 13.13
CA ALA A 310 -14.48 -6.71 13.56
C ALA A 310 -15.88 -6.41 12.99
N THR A 311 -16.15 -6.83 11.74
CA THR A 311 -17.47 -6.72 11.10
C THR A 311 -18.52 -7.62 11.76
N LEU A 312 -18.17 -8.88 12.04
CA LEU A 312 -19.12 -9.83 12.65
C LEU A 312 -19.34 -9.57 14.16
N SER A 313 -18.31 -9.11 14.88
CA SER A 313 -18.32 -8.81 16.32
C SER A 313 -19.10 -9.83 17.16
N LEU A 314 -18.83 -11.12 16.94
CA LEU A 314 -19.62 -12.23 17.50
C LEU A 314 -19.65 -12.24 19.04
N SER A 315 -18.52 -11.93 19.68
CA SER A 315 -18.42 -11.94 21.14
C SER A 315 -19.18 -10.79 21.82
N ARG A 316 -19.48 -9.71 21.09
CA ARG A 316 -20.18 -8.51 21.60
C ARG A 316 -21.17 -7.99 20.56
N PRO A 317 -22.37 -8.61 20.45
CA PRO A 317 -23.39 -8.23 19.47
C PRO A 317 -23.78 -6.74 19.49
N SER A 318 -23.86 -6.15 20.68
CA SER A 318 -24.23 -4.74 20.86
C SER A 318 -23.18 -3.76 20.32
N TRP A 319 -21.98 -4.24 19.97
CA TRP A 319 -20.88 -3.43 19.45
C TRP A 319 -20.70 -3.57 17.93
N ARG A 320 -21.57 -4.36 17.27
CA ARG A 320 -21.54 -4.52 15.82
C ARG A 320 -21.85 -3.18 15.15
N LEU A 321 -20.98 -2.77 14.23
CA LEU A 321 -21.10 -1.50 13.50
C LEU A 321 -22.07 -1.61 12.32
N ILE A 322 -22.10 -2.79 11.68
CA ILE A 322 -23.02 -3.11 10.59
C ILE A 322 -24.27 -3.74 11.20
N SER A 323 -25.43 -3.14 10.95
CA SER A 323 -26.74 -3.70 11.33
C SER A 323 -26.93 -5.03 10.61
N MET A 324 -26.83 -6.13 11.36
CA MET A 324 -27.00 -7.50 10.89
C MET A 324 -27.59 -8.32 12.02
N ASP A 325 -28.48 -9.26 11.72
CA ASP A 325 -29.03 -10.17 12.71
C ASP A 325 -27.95 -11.11 13.28
N ASN A 326 -28.06 -11.44 14.57
CA ASN A 326 -27.06 -12.26 15.27
C ASN A 326 -26.90 -13.66 14.67
N GLU A 327 -27.99 -14.26 14.21
CA GLU A 327 -27.96 -15.59 13.59
C GLU A 327 -27.26 -15.58 12.23
N VAL A 328 -27.48 -14.52 11.44
CA VAL A 328 -26.78 -14.34 10.16
C VAL A 328 -25.29 -14.14 10.41
N ALA A 329 -24.92 -13.32 11.40
CA ALA A 329 -23.53 -13.14 11.79
C ALA A 329 -22.88 -14.45 12.28
N ALA A 330 -23.58 -15.24 13.10
CA ALA A 330 -23.10 -16.53 13.59
C ALA A 330 -22.90 -17.55 12.47
N GLY A 331 -23.84 -17.61 11.51
CA GLY A 331 -23.72 -18.47 10.32
C GLY A 331 -22.56 -18.08 9.40
N LEU A 332 -22.11 -16.82 9.47
CA LEU A 332 -20.97 -16.30 8.71
C LEU A 332 -19.61 -16.41 9.43
N ARG A 333 -19.58 -16.96 10.67
CA ARG A 333 -18.39 -17.01 11.54
C ARG A 333 -17.11 -17.53 10.88
N TYR A 334 -17.23 -18.57 10.06
CA TYR A 334 -16.08 -19.27 9.49
C TYR A 334 -15.57 -18.67 8.18
N PHE A 335 -16.32 -17.79 7.52
CA PHE A 335 -15.96 -17.30 6.18
C PHE A 335 -14.72 -16.42 6.18
N SER A 336 -14.58 -15.50 7.12
CA SER A 336 -13.40 -14.65 7.23
C SER A 336 -12.10 -15.42 7.51
N PRO A 337 -12.02 -16.30 8.53
CA PRO A 337 -10.80 -17.07 8.75
C PRO A 337 -10.53 -18.10 7.64
N LEU A 338 -11.57 -18.64 7.00
CA LEU A 338 -11.41 -19.54 5.86
C LEU A 338 -10.86 -18.81 4.63
N LEU A 339 -11.35 -17.60 4.33
CA LEU A 339 -10.82 -16.77 3.25
C LEU A 339 -9.36 -16.38 3.52
N ALA A 340 -9.04 -15.96 4.75
CA ALA A 340 -7.67 -15.65 5.14
C ALA A 340 -6.75 -16.89 5.08
N GLY A 341 -7.24 -18.07 5.49
CA GLY A 341 -6.49 -19.32 5.43
C GLY A 341 -6.24 -19.78 4.00
N LEU A 342 -7.25 -19.71 3.12
CA LEU A 342 -7.08 -19.99 1.69
C LEU A 342 -6.10 -19.00 1.05
N ALA A 343 -6.25 -17.71 1.31
CA ALA A 343 -5.32 -16.70 0.81
C ALA A 343 -3.87 -16.95 1.29
N LEU A 344 -3.69 -17.38 2.55
CA LEU A 344 -2.37 -17.72 3.08
C LEU A 344 -1.77 -18.95 2.41
N VAL A 345 -2.52 -20.06 2.34
CA VAL A 345 -2.03 -21.32 1.74
C VAL A 345 -1.70 -21.12 0.27
N PHE A 346 -2.65 -20.61 -0.51
CA PHE A 346 -2.47 -20.44 -1.95
C PHE A 346 -1.55 -19.29 -2.31
N GLY A 347 -1.55 -18.21 -1.53
CA GLY A 347 -0.56 -17.14 -1.68
C GLY A 347 0.86 -17.63 -1.38
N THR A 348 1.04 -18.57 -0.44
CA THR A 348 2.36 -19.15 -0.17
C THR A 348 2.83 -20.01 -1.34
N VAL A 349 1.94 -20.84 -1.91
CA VAL A 349 2.25 -21.63 -3.12
C VAL A 349 2.64 -20.70 -4.27
N GLU A 350 1.88 -19.62 -4.47
CA GLU A 350 2.19 -18.62 -5.48
C GLU A 350 3.56 -17.94 -5.26
N LEU A 351 3.89 -17.57 -4.01
CA LEU A 351 5.18 -17.00 -3.67
C LEU A 351 6.33 -17.96 -3.98
N ILE A 352 6.18 -19.25 -3.62
CA ILE A 352 7.16 -20.28 -3.96
C ILE A 352 7.30 -20.36 -5.48
N ASN A 353 6.19 -20.44 -6.22
CA ASN A 353 6.24 -20.53 -7.68
C ASN A 353 6.92 -19.34 -8.34
N ASN A 354 6.68 -18.12 -7.83
CA ASN A 354 7.28 -16.89 -8.33
C ASN A 354 8.79 -16.85 -8.08
N VAL A 355 9.23 -17.26 -6.89
CA VAL A 355 10.65 -17.27 -6.50
C VAL A 355 11.42 -18.36 -7.25
N VAL A 356 10.83 -19.56 -7.34
CA VAL A 356 11.38 -20.72 -8.06
C VAL A 356 11.27 -20.55 -9.58
N SER A 357 10.45 -19.60 -10.05
CA SER A 357 10.16 -19.36 -11.47
C SER A 357 9.65 -20.64 -12.16
N VAL A 358 8.61 -21.25 -11.58
CA VAL A 358 8.01 -22.50 -12.06
C VAL A 358 7.35 -22.30 -13.43
N SER A 359 7.22 -23.36 -14.22
CA SER A 359 6.59 -23.33 -15.53
C SER A 359 5.20 -22.67 -15.53
N LEU A 360 4.84 -22.11 -16.69
CA LEU A 360 3.57 -21.45 -16.92
C LEU A 360 2.37 -22.39 -16.67
N ALA A 361 2.52 -23.69 -16.99
CA ALA A 361 1.46 -24.67 -16.83
C ALA A 361 1.09 -24.87 -15.35
N THR A 362 2.08 -25.02 -14.48
CA THR A 362 1.89 -25.14 -13.02
C THR A 362 1.32 -23.85 -12.43
N THR A 363 1.82 -22.70 -12.88
CA THR A 363 1.29 -21.39 -12.47
C THR A 363 -0.19 -21.25 -12.82
N ILE A 364 -0.61 -21.67 -14.02
CA ILE A 364 -2.01 -21.62 -14.43
C ILE A 364 -2.87 -22.60 -13.63
N PHE A 365 -2.36 -23.80 -13.35
CA PHE A 365 -3.02 -24.76 -12.49
C PHE A 365 -3.32 -24.15 -11.11
N ASP A 366 -2.31 -23.61 -10.44
CA ASP A 366 -2.46 -23.00 -9.12
C ASP A 366 -3.42 -21.82 -9.15
N ASN A 367 -3.29 -20.94 -10.15
CA ASN A 367 -4.19 -19.80 -10.35
C ASN A 367 -5.66 -20.22 -10.49
N GLY A 368 -5.92 -21.30 -11.21
CA GLY A 368 -7.27 -21.85 -11.37
C GLY A 368 -7.80 -22.40 -10.05
N LEU A 369 -6.95 -23.06 -9.27
CA LEU A 369 -7.29 -23.62 -7.97
C LEU A 369 -7.60 -22.50 -6.95
N VAL A 370 -6.76 -21.46 -6.88
CA VAL A 370 -6.97 -20.27 -6.03
C VAL A 370 -8.30 -19.61 -6.36
N ALA A 371 -8.50 -19.25 -7.64
CA ALA A 371 -9.69 -18.55 -8.11
C ALA A 371 -10.95 -19.39 -7.91
N GLY A 372 -10.85 -20.71 -8.11
CA GLY A 372 -11.95 -21.64 -7.91
C GLY A 372 -12.38 -21.72 -6.45
N LEU A 373 -11.46 -22.02 -5.54
CA LEU A 373 -11.78 -22.17 -4.12
C LEU A 373 -12.22 -20.85 -3.49
N ILE A 374 -11.50 -19.75 -3.74
CA ILE A 374 -11.89 -18.45 -3.22
C ILE A 374 -13.21 -18.00 -3.85
N GLY A 375 -13.41 -18.19 -5.15
CA GLY A 375 -14.67 -17.89 -5.85
C GLY A 375 -15.86 -18.66 -5.26
N MET A 376 -15.68 -19.94 -4.92
CA MET A 376 -16.71 -20.75 -4.25
C MET A 376 -17.04 -20.19 -2.85
N VAL A 377 -16.05 -19.76 -2.09
CA VAL A 377 -16.25 -19.17 -0.76
C VAL A 377 -16.96 -17.82 -0.85
N LEU A 378 -16.56 -16.98 -1.80
CA LEU A 378 -17.19 -15.69 -2.08
C LEU A 378 -18.63 -15.83 -2.58
N LEU A 379 -18.95 -16.93 -3.28
CA LEU A 379 -20.32 -17.28 -3.66
C LEU A 379 -21.12 -17.85 -2.49
N ALA A 380 -20.52 -18.71 -1.66
CA ALA A 380 -21.20 -19.36 -0.54
C ALA A 380 -21.59 -18.38 0.57
N ALA A 381 -20.81 -17.32 0.80
CA ALA A 381 -21.08 -16.32 1.83
C ALA A 381 -22.44 -15.60 1.64
N PRO A 382 -22.73 -14.96 0.48
CA PRO A 382 -24.01 -14.32 0.25
C PRO A 382 -25.17 -15.31 0.22
N LEU A 383 -24.98 -16.51 -0.36
CA LEU A 383 -26.03 -17.53 -0.42
C LEU A 383 -26.43 -18.05 0.96
N ARG A 384 -25.45 -18.36 1.83
CA ARG A 384 -25.75 -18.75 3.22
C ARG A 384 -26.42 -17.63 3.99
N GLY A 385 -25.98 -16.38 3.82
CA GLY A 385 -26.61 -15.22 4.44
C GLY A 385 -28.08 -15.06 4.02
N GLN A 386 -28.39 -15.23 2.74
CA GLN A 386 -29.77 -15.21 2.24
C GLN A 386 -30.60 -16.39 2.77
N HIS A 387 -30.04 -17.59 2.83
CA HIS A 387 -30.76 -18.77 3.29
C HIS A 387 -31.15 -18.68 4.76
N ILE A 388 -30.24 -18.23 5.62
CA ILE A 388 -30.51 -18.00 7.04
C ILE A 388 -31.58 -16.92 7.21
N ARG A 389 -31.45 -15.81 6.47
CA ARG A 389 -32.45 -14.74 6.50
C ARG A 389 -33.83 -15.24 6.07
N ARG A 390 -33.94 -15.97 4.95
CA ARG A 390 -35.21 -16.54 4.47
C ARG A 390 -35.88 -17.43 5.52
N ARG A 391 -35.11 -18.24 6.25
CA ARG A 391 -35.62 -19.04 7.36
C ARG A 391 -36.17 -18.18 8.51
N LEU A 392 -35.48 -17.09 8.85
CA LEU A 392 -35.96 -16.13 9.85
C LEU A 392 -37.24 -15.42 9.42
N GLU A 393 -37.37 -15.04 8.14
CA GLU A 393 -38.62 -14.43 7.63
C GLU A 393 -39.79 -15.43 7.69
N GLN A 394 -39.53 -16.70 7.37
CA GLN A 394 -40.53 -17.78 7.47
C GLN A 394 -40.96 -18.07 8.91
N GLN A 395 -40.09 -17.84 9.89
CA GLN A 395 -40.38 -18.01 11.32
C GLN A 395 -41.07 -16.79 11.95
N GLY A 396 -41.33 -15.73 11.16
CA GLY A 396 -41.95 -14.50 11.66
C GLY A 396 -41.03 -13.67 12.58
N ALA A 397 -39.71 -13.94 12.56
CA ALA A 397 -38.77 -13.18 13.37
C ALA A 397 -38.68 -11.72 12.88
N PRO A 398 -38.58 -10.73 13.78
CA PRO A 398 -38.41 -9.34 13.39
C PRO A 398 -37.02 -9.17 12.75
N LEU A 399 -37.00 -8.90 11.44
CA LEU A 399 -35.77 -8.72 10.68
C LEU A 399 -35.37 -7.26 10.64
N GLU A 400 -34.07 -6.98 10.79
CA GLU A 400 -33.56 -5.66 10.47
C GLU A 400 -33.75 -5.35 8.97
N LYS A 401 -34.36 -4.17 8.68
CA LYS A 401 -34.54 -3.70 7.31
C LYS A 401 -33.17 -3.51 6.67
N ARG A 402 -32.98 -4.15 5.52
CA ARG A 402 -31.75 -4.03 4.75
C ARG A 402 -31.62 -2.61 4.21
N THR A 403 -30.46 -2.00 4.38
CA THR A 403 -30.14 -0.76 3.66
C THR A 403 -29.98 -1.08 2.17
N LEU A 404 -30.41 -0.16 1.31
CA LEU A 404 -30.27 -0.31 -0.16
C LEU A 404 -28.81 -0.59 -0.56
N VAL A 405 -27.86 0.08 0.11
CA VAL A 405 -26.41 -0.10 -0.08
C VAL A 405 -25.97 -1.51 0.27
N GLY A 406 -26.41 -2.05 1.43
CA GLY A 406 -26.10 -3.42 1.81
C GLY A 406 -26.72 -4.47 0.87
N GLY A 407 -27.84 -4.13 0.23
CA GLY A 407 -28.44 -4.86 -0.89
C GLY A 407 -27.50 -4.94 -2.10
N LEU A 408 -27.07 -3.76 -2.57
CA LEU A 408 -26.24 -3.62 -3.75
C LEU A 408 -24.88 -4.31 -3.60
N VAL A 409 -24.19 -4.10 -2.47
CA VAL A 409 -22.87 -4.72 -2.21
C VAL A 409 -22.93 -6.23 -2.33
N HIS A 410 -23.98 -6.83 -1.79
CA HIS A 410 -24.17 -8.27 -1.84
C HIS A 410 -24.51 -8.78 -3.23
N LEU A 411 -25.31 -8.03 -4.00
CA LEU A 411 -25.58 -8.36 -5.40
C LEU A 411 -24.29 -8.31 -6.21
N VAL A 412 -23.47 -7.28 -6.02
CA VAL A 412 -22.16 -7.14 -6.69
C VAL A 412 -21.25 -8.32 -6.35
N ILE A 413 -21.09 -8.67 -5.06
CA ILE A 413 -20.27 -9.82 -4.64
C ILE A 413 -20.79 -11.11 -5.27
N LEU A 414 -22.11 -11.33 -5.30
CA LEU A 414 -22.71 -12.51 -5.90
C LEU A 414 -22.44 -12.58 -7.41
N VAL A 415 -22.72 -11.51 -8.14
CA VAL A 415 -22.48 -11.43 -9.59
C VAL A 415 -21.00 -11.64 -9.92
N CYS A 416 -20.10 -10.95 -9.22
CA CYS A 416 -18.66 -11.12 -9.43
C CYS A 416 -18.20 -12.56 -9.13
N SER A 417 -18.72 -13.19 -8.09
CA SER A 417 -18.39 -14.59 -7.76
C SER A 417 -18.86 -15.56 -8.85
N VAL A 418 -20.05 -15.33 -9.41
CA VAL A 418 -20.55 -16.12 -10.55
C VAL A 418 -19.67 -15.90 -11.79
N VAL A 419 -19.28 -14.66 -12.08
CA VAL A 419 -18.39 -14.34 -13.21
C VAL A 419 -17.02 -15.01 -13.06
N ILE A 420 -16.44 -15.03 -11.85
CA ILE A 420 -15.17 -15.75 -11.56
C ILE A 420 -15.32 -17.22 -11.92
N LEU A 421 -16.32 -17.90 -11.36
CA LEU A 421 -16.51 -19.34 -11.56
C LEU A 421 -16.83 -19.68 -13.03
N PHE A 422 -17.64 -18.85 -13.69
CA PHE A 422 -17.98 -19.03 -15.10
C PHE A 422 -16.76 -18.84 -16.01
N SER A 423 -15.92 -17.85 -15.71
CA SER A 423 -14.67 -17.62 -16.42
C SER A 423 -13.70 -18.81 -16.33
N LEU A 424 -13.64 -19.47 -15.18
CA LEU A 424 -12.87 -20.72 -14.99
C LEU A 424 -13.42 -21.88 -15.83
N LEU A 425 -14.75 -21.97 -15.95
CA LEU A 425 -15.39 -23.01 -16.77
C LEU A 425 -15.10 -22.84 -18.26
N ILE A 426 -15.03 -21.60 -18.76
CA ILE A 426 -14.71 -21.30 -20.17
C ILE A 426 -13.21 -21.44 -20.46
N GLY A 427 -12.34 -21.32 -19.44
CA GLY A 427 -10.89 -21.48 -19.57
C GLY A 427 -10.09 -20.17 -19.50
N TYR A 428 -10.71 -19.07 -19.07
CA TYR A 428 -10.05 -17.78 -18.84
C TYR A 428 -9.50 -17.67 -17.41
N ILE A 429 -8.55 -18.55 -17.07
CA ILE A 429 -8.06 -18.73 -15.70
C ILE A 429 -7.37 -17.46 -15.15
N ALA A 430 -6.55 -16.80 -15.96
CA ALA A 430 -5.87 -15.57 -15.56
C ALA A 430 -6.86 -14.44 -15.24
N PHE A 431 -7.95 -14.32 -16.02
CA PHE A 431 -9.00 -13.34 -15.76
C PHE A 431 -9.76 -13.64 -14.46
N ALA A 432 -10.13 -14.90 -14.22
CA ALA A 432 -10.80 -15.30 -13.00
C ALA A 432 -9.95 -15.03 -11.74
N ARG A 433 -8.65 -15.34 -11.79
CA ARG A 433 -7.69 -15.01 -10.73
C ARG A 433 -7.58 -13.51 -10.51
N PHE A 434 -7.40 -12.74 -11.59
CA PHE A 434 -7.34 -11.29 -11.51
C PHE A 434 -8.60 -10.72 -10.84
N LEU A 435 -9.79 -11.16 -11.26
CA LEU A 435 -11.06 -10.69 -10.69
C LEU A 435 -11.20 -11.10 -9.22
N THR A 436 -10.74 -12.30 -8.85
CA THR A 436 -10.71 -12.78 -7.46
C THR A 436 -9.87 -11.86 -6.58
N TYR A 437 -8.62 -11.58 -6.97
CA TYR A 437 -7.73 -10.71 -6.22
C TYR A 437 -8.21 -9.26 -6.17
N GLN A 438 -8.72 -8.74 -7.29
CA GLN A 438 -9.30 -7.40 -7.34
C GLN A 438 -10.51 -7.28 -6.42
N LEU A 439 -11.38 -8.29 -6.39
CA LEU A 439 -12.56 -8.29 -5.52
C LEU A 439 -12.17 -8.30 -4.04
N ILE A 440 -11.20 -9.13 -3.63
CA ILE A 440 -10.68 -9.16 -2.25
C ILE A 440 -10.09 -7.79 -1.89
N TRP A 441 -9.26 -7.23 -2.76
CA TRP A 441 -8.62 -5.93 -2.56
C TRP A 441 -9.64 -4.81 -2.38
N VAL A 442 -10.62 -4.71 -3.30
CA VAL A 442 -11.68 -3.69 -3.24
C VAL A 442 -12.47 -3.81 -1.94
N VAL A 443 -12.89 -5.02 -1.56
CA VAL A 443 -13.63 -5.24 -0.31
C VAL A 443 -12.79 -4.86 0.91
N LEU A 444 -11.50 -5.20 0.92
CA LEU A 444 -10.58 -4.87 2.01
C LEU A 444 -10.37 -3.36 2.15
N VAL A 445 -10.16 -2.65 1.04
CA VAL A 445 -9.99 -1.19 1.04
C VAL A 445 -11.27 -0.49 1.49
N LEU A 446 -12.43 -0.91 0.98
CA LEU A 446 -13.73 -0.34 1.37
C LEU A 446 -14.05 -0.59 2.85
N MET A 447 -13.76 -1.79 3.36
CA MET A 447 -13.95 -2.11 4.78
C MET A 447 -13.01 -1.29 5.65
N THR A 448 -11.72 -1.23 5.31
CA THR A 448 -10.74 -0.42 6.06
C THR A 448 -11.17 1.04 6.09
N PHE A 449 -11.56 1.61 4.94
CA PHE A 449 -12.07 2.98 4.83
C PHE A 449 -13.31 3.21 5.69
N TYR A 450 -14.29 2.32 5.63
CA TYR A 450 -15.53 2.43 6.41
C TYR A 450 -15.24 2.47 7.92
N PHE A 451 -14.41 1.56 8.42
CA PHE A 451 -14.04 1.51 9.84
C PHE A 451 -13.25 2.76 10.25
N MET A 452 -12.31 3.21 9.42
CA MET A 452 -11.49 4.38 9.70
C MET A 452 -12.30 5.67 9.72
N VAL A 453 -13.25 5.84 8.79
CA VAL A 453 -14.19 6.98 8.80
C VAL A 453 -15.03 6.96 10.07
N LEU A 454 -15.58 5.81 10.45
CA LEU A 454 -16.43 5.72 11.63
C LEU A 454 -15.66 6.05 12.91
N PHE A 455 -14.46 5.48 13.05
CA PHE A 455 -13.59 5.77 14.17
C PHE A 455 -13.17 7.24 14.23
N THR A 456 -12.71 7.83 13.12
CA THR A 456 -12.31 9.24 13.14
C THR A 456 -13.49 10.16 13.43
N THR A 457 -14.70 9.85 12.93
CA THR A 457 -15.89 10.63 13.27
C THR A 457 -16.22 10.57 14.76
N ASP A 458 -16.18 9.37 15.35
CA ASP A 458 -16.50 9.19 16.76
C ASP A 458 -15.39 9.77 17.65
N LEU A 459 -14.12 9.64 17.23
CA LEU A 459 -12.94 10.17 17.93
C LEU A 459 -12.96 11.70 17.98
N CYS A 460 -13.16 12.37 16.84
CA CYS A 460 -13.27 13.81 16.81
C CYS A 460 -14.47 14.30 17.62
N ALA A 461 -15.64 13.64 17.48
CA ALA A 461 -16.82 13.99 18.28
C ALA A 461 -16.55 13.86 19.79
N ALA A 462 -15.80 12.85 20.22
CA ALA A 462 -15.44 12.70 21.63
C ALA A 462 -14.37 13.68 22.10
N LEU A 463 -13.36 13.98 21.28
CA LEU A 463 -12.26 14.90 21.62
C LEU A 463 -12.75 16.34 21.76
N PHE A 464 -13.66 16.78 20.89
CA PHE A 464 -14.17 18.15 20.85
C PHE A 464 -15.53 18.33 21.56
N SER A 465 -16.09 17.26 22.14
CA SER A 465 -17.35 17.37 22.89
C SER A 465 -17.16 18.18 24.19
N PRO A 466 -18.04 19.14 24.51
CA PRO A 466 -17.98 19.93 25.74
C PRO A 466 -18.10 19.08 27.03
N GLN A 467 -18.60 17.86 26.92
CA GLN A 467 -18.90 17.00 28.06
C GLN A 467 -17.70 16.13 28.49
N THR A 468 -16.68 15.96 27.64
CA THR A 468 -15.53 15.09 27.89
C THR A 468 -14.38 15.85 28.58
N VAL A 469 -13.48 15.10 29.25
CA VAL A 469 -12.33 15.67 29.97
C VAL A 469 -11.41 16.47 29.01
N SER A 470 -11.22 15.97 27.79
CA SER A 470 -10.44 16.65 26.75
C SER A 470 -11.08 17.97 26.32
N GLY A 471 -12.38 18.00 26.05
CA GLY A 471 -13.09 19.23 25.70
C GLY A 471 -13.10 20.26 26.83
N LYS A 472 -13.22 19.80 28.09
CA LYS A 472 -13.12 20.66 29.29
C LYS A 472 -11.71 21.23 29.48
N MET A 473 -10.67 20.45 29.22
CA MET A 473 -9.27 20.93 29.24
C MET A 473 -9.00 21.93 28.11
N LEU A 474 -9.52 21.68 26.91
CA LEU A 474 -9.38 22.58 25.77
C LEU A 474 -10.09 23.92 26.03
N LYS A 475 -11.27 23.89 26.65
CA LYS A 475 -11.95 25.10 27.18
C LYS A 475 -11.09 25.84 28.19
N LYS A 476 -10.53 25.13 29.17
CA LYS A 476 -9.77 25.74 30.28
C LYS A 476 -8.46 26.37 29.82
N THR A 477 -7.83 25.82 28.78
CA THR A 477 -6.51 26.26 28.31
C THR A 477 -6.60 27.34 27.22
N LEU A 478 -7.62 27.28 26.35
CA LEU A 478 -7.74 28.16 25.17
C LEU A 478 -8.94 29.11 25.20
N SER A 479 -9.75 29.12 26.28
CA SER A 479 -10.91 30.01 26.48
C SER A 479 -11.93 30.01 25.33
N PHE A 480 -12.06 28.89 24.59
CA PHE A 480 -12.97 28.80 23.47
C PHE A 480 -14.45 28.72 23.88
N LYS A 481 -15.31 29.47 23.18
CA LYS A 481 -16.77 29.33 23.25
C LYS A 481 -17.21 27.99 22.65
N ASP A 482 -18.31 27.42 23.15
CA ASP A 482 -18.86 26.12 22.70
C ASP A 482 -19.04 26.01 21.18
N ARG A 483 -19.44 27.11 20.54
CA ARG A 483 -19.60 27.21 19.09
C ARG A 483 -18.29 26.94 18.31
N HIS A 484 -17.14 27.37 18.82
CA HIS A 484 -15.86 27.18 18.14
C HIS A 484 -15.34 25.74 18.26
N LEU A 485 -15.62 25.06 19.38
CA LEU A 485 -15.29 23.65 19.56
C LEU A 485 -16.08 22.75 18.60
N GLU A 486 -17.38 23.02 18.44
CA GLU A 486 -18.19 22.31 17.45
C GLU A 486 -17.75 22.59 16.02
N GLN A 487 -17.33 23.82 15.71
CA GLN A 487 -16.76 24.18 14.41
C GLN A 487 -15.45 23.41 14.14
N MET A 488 -14.51 23.37 15.10
CA MET A 488 -13.26 22.62 14.96
C MET A 488 -13.51 21.11 14.81
N SER A 489 -14.47 20.55 15.55
CA SER A 489 -14.87 19.15 15.38
C SER A 489 -15.36 18.88 13.96
N THR A 490 -16.24 19.74 13.44
CA THR A 490 -16.85 19.56 12.12
C THR A 490 -15.78 19.68 11.02
N ILE A 491 -14.88 20.66 11.11
CA ILE A 491 -13.80 20.86 10.14
C ILE A 491 -12.81 19.70 10.18
N THR A 492 -12.39 19.25 11.36
CA THR A 492 -11.43 18.15 11.50
C THR A 492 -12.01 16.83 10.96
N ILE A 493 -13.30 16.56 11.23
CA ILE A 493 -14.00 15.38 10.67
C ILE A 493 -14.07 15.46 9.16
N ALA A 494 -14.41 16.62 8.60
CA ALA A 494 -14.51 16.80 7.16
C ALA A 494 -13.15 16.63 6.47
N LEU A 495 -12.11 17.27 7.00
CA LEU A 495 -10.74 17.14 6.50
C LEU A 495 -10.27 15.68 6.58
N ALA A 496 -10.50 15.01 7.71
CA ALA A 496 -10.16 13.61 7.86
C ALA A 496 -10.91 12.71 6.86
N LYS A 497 -12.22 12.89 6.69
CA LYS A 497 -13.00 12.14 5.68
C LYS A 497 -12.48 12.38 4.27
N CYS A 498 -12.18 13.62 3.90
CA CYS A 498 -11.62 13.95 2.59
C CYS A 498 -10.24 13.27 2.40
N SER A 499 -9.36 13.34 3.40
CA SER A 499 -8.04 12.70 3.35
C SER A 499 -8.13 11.16 3.25
N LEU A 500 -9.03 10.53 4.03
CA LEU A 500 -9.26 9.09 3.97
C LEU A 500 -9.89 8.67 2.64
N LEU A 501 -10.75 9.49 2.07
CA LEU A 501 -11.37 9.23 0.77
C LEU A 501 -10.31 9.31 -0.33
N LEU A 502 -9.44 10.33 -0.30
CA LEU A 502 -8.30 10.41 -1.21
C LEU A 502 -7.39 9.19 -1.09
N LEU A 503 -7.06 8.76 0.13
CA LEU A 503 -6.26 7.55 0.37
C LEU A 503 -6.96 6.30 -0.18
N MET A 504 -8.26 6.14 0.06
CA MET A 504 -9.06 5.04 -0.49
C MET A 504 -8.99 5.00 -2.01
N ILE A 505 -9.09 6.15 -2.69
CA ILE A 505 -8.98 6.22 -4.15
C ILE A 505 -7.59 5.81 -4.59
N VAL A 506 -6.55 6.41 -4.03
CA VAL A 506 -5.18 6.08 -4.41
C VAL A 506 -4.92 4.58 -4.21
N ALA A 507 -5.43 3.98 -3.13
CA ALA A 507 -5.35 2.55 -2.88
C ALA A 507 -6.17 1.69 -3.88
N LEU A 508 -7.34 2.14 -4.35
CA LEU A 508 -8.12 1.42 -5.35
C LEU A 508 -7.52 1.51 -6.76
N PHE A 509 -6.93 2.65 -7.13
CA PHE A 509 -6.39 2.89 -8.46
C PHE A 509 -4.98 2.32 -8.65
N ASN A 510 -4.15 2.38 -7.59
CA ASN A 510 -2.74 1.97 -7.65
C ASN A 510 -2.47 0.67 -6.87
N GLY A 511 -3.46 0.16 -6.15
CA GLY A 511 -3.32 -1.06 -5.38
C GLY A 511 -3.60 -2.30 -6.23
N SER A 512 -2.61 -3.17 -6.33
CA SER A 512 -2.76 -4.54 -6.81
C SER A 512 -2.32 -5.50 -5.70
N PHE A 513 -2.84 -6.71 -5.73
CA PHE A 513 -2.44 -7.80 -4.83
C PHE A 513 -0.91 -8.01 -4.94
N GLY A 514 -0.19 -7.84 -3.83
CA GLY A 514 1.26 -8.11 -3.74
C GLY A 514 2.22 -6.93 -3.91
N SER A 515 1.77 -5.70 -4.20
CA SER A 515 2.70 -4.59 -4.54
C SER A 515 2.50 -3.27 -3.78
N THR A 516 1.65 -3.21 -2.76
CA THR A 516 1.29 -1.95 -2.11
C THR A 516 1.61 -1.92 -0.62
N THR A 517 2.69 -1.23 -0.27
CA THR A 517 3.09 -0.91 1.10
C THR A 517 2.44 0.42 1.54
N PRO A 518 2.02 0.59 2.81
CA PRO A 518 1.48 1.87 3.32
C PRO A 518 2.43 3.07 3.10
N GLY A 519 3.75 2.86 3.14
CA GLY A 519 4.76 3.88 2.83
C GLY A 519 4.72 4.35 1.37
N SER A 520 4.61 3.39 0.43
CA SER A 520 4.51 3.69 -1.01
C SER A 520 3.26 4.51 -1.36
N LEU A 521 2.16 4.36 -0.62
CA LEU A 521 0.96 5.17 -0.82
C LEU A 521 1.18 6.62 -0.37
N MET A 522 1.92 6.86 0.71
CA MET A 522 2.23 8.19 1.20
C MET A 522 3.20 8.93 0.26
N GLU A 523 4.27 8.26 -0.18
CA GLU A 523 5.21 8.79 -1.17
C GLU A 523 4.51 9.12 -2.50
N LYS A 524 3.58 8.27 -2.93
CA LYS A 524 2.79 8.50 -4.16
C LYS A 524 1.80 9.64 -4.01
N ILE A 525 1.14 9.79 -2.87
CA ILE A 525 0.27 10.95 -2.58
C ILE A 525 1.08 12.24 -2.65
N VAL A 526 2.28 12.27 -2.07
CA VAL A 526 3.19 13.42 -2.13
C VAL A 526 3.62 13.70 -3.58
N SER A 527 3.92 12.69 -4.39
CA SER A 527 4.30 12.85 -5.80
C SER A 527 3.17 13.41 -6.70
N ILE A 528 1.91 13.13 -6.35
CA ILE A 528 0.73 13.64 -7.07
C ILE A 528 0.45 15.10 -6.65
N LEU A 529 0.62 15.42 -5.36
CA LEU A 529 0.45 16.78 -4.82
C LEU A 529 1.57 17.74 -5.26
N THR A 530 2.75 17.23 -5.59
CA THR A 530 3.91 18.01 -6.07
C THR A 530 3.96 18.17 -7.60
N GLY A 531 3.03 17.55 -8.34
CA GLY A 531 2.90 17.73 -9.78
C GLY A 531 3.81 16.84 -10.66
N GLU A 532 4.80 16.16 -10.07
CA GLU A 532 5.68 15.22 -10.80
C GLU A 532 4.96 13.96 -11.27
N GLY A 533 3.92 13.52 -10.54
CA GLY A 533 3.11 12.36 -10.90
C GLY A 533 2.21 12.55 -12.13
N LEU A 534 1.91 13.79 -12.52
CA LEU A 534 1.04 14.10 -13.66
C LEU A 534 1.72 13.91 -15.02
N GLN A 535 3.05 13.88 -15.07
CA GLN A 535 3.81 13.75 -16.33
C GLN A 535 3.98 12.30 -16.82
N ARG A 536 3.58 11.28 -16.02
CA ARG A 536 3.88 9.85 -16.31
C ARG A 536 2.65 8.94 -16.47
N PHE A 537 1.51 9.45 -16.90
CA PHE A 537 0.36 8.60 -17.23
C PHE A 537 0.35 8.18 -18.70
N ASN A 538 0.70 6.92 -18.94
CA ASN A 538 0.59 6.28 -20.25
C ASN A 538 -0.90 5.94 -20.55
N ILE A 539 -1.34 6.09 -21.79
CA ILE A 539 -2.72 5.80 -22.22
C ILE A 539 -2.96 4.28 -22.18
N VAL A 540 -3.67 3.80 -21.16
CA VAL A 540 -4.03 2.37 -21.01
C VAL A 540 -5.52 2.19 -21.35
N PRO A 541 -5.94 1.17 -22.13
CA PRO A 541 -7.37 0.91 -22.37
C PRO A 541 -8.18 0.55 -21.10
N GLY A 542 -7.52 0.00 -20.08
CA GLY A 542 -8.07 -0.12 -18.72
C GLY A 542 -8.34 1.23 -18.03
N ASN A 543 -7.75 2.33 -18.54
CA ASN A 543 -8.07 3.68 -18.11
C ASN A 543 -9.47 4.12 -18.52
N LEU A 544 -10.17 3.46 -19.44
CA LEU A 544 -11.57 3.81 -19.70
C LEU A 544 -12.47 3.42 -18.52
N LEU A 545 -12.29 2.21 -17.99
CA LEU A 545 -13.00 1.77 -16.79
C LEU A 545 -12.54 2.57 -15.57
N ASN A 546 -11.22 2.76 -15.41
CA ASN A 546 -10.68 3.53 -14.30
C ASN A 546 -11.05 5.02 -14.38
N ALA A 547 -11.11 5.62 -15.57
CA ALA A 547 -11.57 7.00 -15.73
C ALA A 547 -13.08 7.13 -15.51
N MET A 548 -13.89 6.14 -15.92
CA MET A 548 -15.31 6.10 -15.57
C MET A 548 -15.50 6.00 -14.04
N ILE A 549 -14.70 5.18 -13.38
CA ILE A 549 -14.65 5.06 -11.92
C ILE A 549 -14.14 6.38 -11.30
N CYS A 550 -13.11 7.01 -11.87
CA CYS A 550 -12.53 8.28 -11.40
C CYS A 550 -13.53 9.41 -11.52
N LEU A 551 -14.25 9.49 -12.64
CA LEU A 551 -15.34 10.43 -12.85
C LEU A 551 -16.48 10.18 -11.85
N ALA A 552 -16.93 8.94 -11.71
CA ALA A 552 -18.00 8.59 -10.78
C ALA A 552 -17.63 8.96 -9.33
N ILE A 553 -16.39 8.68 -8.94
CA ILE A 553 -15.88 8.99 -7.61
C ILE A 553 -15.63 10.49 -7.45
N GLY A 554 -15.04 11.17 -8.42
CA GLY A 554 -14.80 12.62 -8.40
C GLY A 554 -16.10 13.40 -8.29
N ILE A 555 -17.14 12.99 -9.02
CA ILE A 555 -18.49 13.52 -8.89
C ILE A 555 -19.06 13.22 -7.49
N TYR A 556 -18.81 12.03 -6.94
CA TYR A 556 -19.22 11.70 -5.57
C TYR A 556 -18.53 12.58 -4.52
N ILE A 557 -17.21 12.82 -4.62
CA ILE A 557 -16.46 13.75 -3.77
C ILE A 557 -17.08 15.12 -3.86
N LEU A 558 -17.26 15.62 -5.08
CA LEU A 558 -17.78 16.95 -5.29
C LEU A 558 -19.18 17.10 -4.70
N ARG A 559 -20.03 16.07 -4.82
CA ARG A 559 -21.33 16.03 -4.15
C ARG A 559 -21.21 15.98 -2.63
N ALA A 560 -20.28 15.20 -2.09
CA ALA A 560 -20.05 15.11 -0.65
C ALA A 560 -19.54 16.44 -0.07
N VAL A 561 -18.57 17.06 -0.72
CA VAL A 561 -18.00 18.36 -0.34
C VAL A 561 -19.03 19.48 -0.53
N ARG A 562 -19.77 19.50 -1.64
CA ARG A 562 -20.86 20.47 -1.87
C ARG A 562 -21.94 20.34 -0.79
N ARG A 563 -22.35 19.12 -0.47
CA ARG A 563 -23.34 18.86 0.58
C ARG A 563 -22.81 19.29 1.94
N TRP A 564 -21.56 19.00 2.26
CA TRP A 564 -20.91 19.44 3.49
C TRP A 564 -20.81 20.97 3.60
N LEU A 565 -20.34 21.63 2.54
CA LEU A 565 -20.18 23.08 2.48
C LEU A 565 -21.53 23.77 2.70
N GLY A 566 -22.58 23.29 2.02
CA GLY A 566 -23.92 23.87 2.08
C GLY A 566 -24.72 23.55 3.35
N SER A 567 -24.55 22.36 3.93
CA SER A 567 -25.38 21.90 5.06
C SER A 567 -24.71 21.96 6.43
N GLU A 568 -23.38 21.94 6.52
CA GLU A 568 -22.66 21.91 7.80
C GLU A 568 -21.75 23.12 8.03
N LEU A 569 -20.95 23.53 7.04
CA LEU A 569 -19.96 24.61 7.20
C LEU A 569 -20.62 26.00 7.10
N LEU A 570 -21.19 26.31 5.93
CA LEU A 570 -21.67 27.67 5.65
C LEU A 570 -22.79 28.12 6.57
N PRO A 571 -23.78 27.30 6.98
CA PRO A 571 -24.79 27.70 7.95
C PRO A 571 -24.22 28.13 9.31
N LYS A 572 -23.03 27.61 9.69
CA LYS A 572 -22.36 27.95 10.95
C LYS A 572 -21.45 29.18 10.84
N THR A 573 -21.14 29.64 9.63
CA THR A 573 -20.12 30.67 9.35
C THR A 573 -20.70 31.92 8.69
N ILE A 574 -21.71 31.76 7.82
CA ILE A 574 -22.38 32.82 7.07
C ILE A 574 -23.89 32.65 7.27
N SER A 575 -24.54 33.64 7.87
CA SER A 575 -25.98 33.64 8.14
C SER A 575 -26.82 33.94 6.89
N ASP A 576 -26.24 34.60 5.89
CA ASP A 576 -26.93 34.96 4.65
C ASP A 576 -27.07 33.75 3.70
N VAL A 577 -28.32 33.42 3.38
CA VAL A 577 -28.71 32.28 2.53
C VAL A 577 -28.27 32.49 1.08
N GLY A 578 -28.26 33.73 0.58
CA GLY A 578 -27.91 34.06 -0.81
C GLY A 578 -26.42 33.91 -1.08
N ILE A 579 -25.58 34.46 -0.18
CA ILE A 579 -24.12 34.34 -0.25
C ILE A 579 -23.69 32.88 -0.10
N ARG A 580 -24.33 32.12 0.79
CA ARG A 580 -24.12 30.67 0.94
C ARG A 580 -24.41 29.92 -0.36
N ALA A 581 -25.56 30.17 -1.00
CA ALA A 581 -25.92 29.50 -2.23
C ALA A 581 -24.94 29.82 -3.38
N SER A 582 -24.50 31.08 -3.48
CA SER A 582 -23.51 31.51 -4.47
C SER A 582 -22.14 30.83 -4.28
N LEU A 583 -21.61 30.79 -3.05
CA LEU A 583 -20.33 30.14 -2.73
C LEU A 583 -20.34 28.63 -3.00
N VAL A 584 -21.42 27.93 -2.62
CA VAL A 584 -21.57 26.50 -2.91
C VAL A 584 -21.59 26.23 -4.41
N THR A 585 -22.24 27.12 -5.18
CA THR A 585 -22.36 26.98 -6.63
C THR A 585 -21.02 27.25 -7.31
N LEU A 586 -20.30 28.30 -6.89
CA LEU A 586 -18.95 28.61 -7.39
C LEU A 586 -17.98 27.45 -7.13
N PHE A 587 -17.92 26.95 -5.90
CA PHE A 587 -17.06 25.82 -5.54
C PHE A 587 -17.45 24.55 -6.31
N SER A 588 -18.75 24.30 -6.48
CA SER A 588 -19.24 23.16 -7.26
C SER A 588 -18.81 23.26 -8.72
N ASN A 589 -18.89 24.44 -9.34
CA ASN A 589 -18.54 24.61 -10.75
C ASN A 589 -17.03 24.42 -10.96
N ILE A 590 -16.19 25.03 -10.13
CA ILE A 590 -14.73 24.86 -10.19
C ILE A 590 -14.36 23.38 -9.95
N GLY A 591 -14.99 22.74 -8.97
CA GLY A 591 -14.75 21.33 -8.68
C GLY A 591 -15.18 20.39 -9.80
N TYR A 592 -16.27 20.68 -10.53
CA TYR A 592 -16.67 19.87 -11.69
C TYR A 592 -15.63 19.98 -12.80
N VAL A 593 -15.13 21.19 -13.08
CA VAL A 593 -14.07 21.41 -14.07
C VAL A 593 -12.80 20.64 -13.68
N LEU A 594 -12.39 20.70 -12.41
CA LEU A 594 -11.21 19.99 -11.92
C LEU A 594 -11.37 18.46 -12.03
N VAL A 595 -12.55 17.92 -11.68
CA VAL A 595 -12.85 16.48 -11.82
C VAL A 595 -12.81 16.05 -13.28
N ILE A 596 -13.33 16.86 -14.19
CA ILE A 596 -13.28 16.59 -15.64
C ILE A 596 -11.82 16.58 -16.12
N LEU A 597 -11.01 17.57 -15.73
CA LEU A 597 -9.59 17.63 -16.09
C LEU A 597 -8.80 16.43 -15.57
N ILE A 598 -9.02 16.03 -14.31
CA ILE A 598 -8.39 14.83 -13.74
C ILE A 598 -8.85 13.57 -14.46
N THR A 599 -10.12 13.50 -14.88
CA THR A 599 -10.65 12.37 -15.65
C THR A 599 -10.02 12.30 -17.05
N LEU A 600 -9.85 13.45 -17.71
CA LEU A 600 -9.18 13.56 -19.02
C LEU A 600 -7.71 13.18 -18.92
N ALA A 601 -7.01 13.65 -17.88
CA ALA A 601 -5.64 13.27 -17.57
C ALA A 601 -5.52 11.75 -17.27
N ALA A 602 -6.50 11.18 -16.56
CA ALA A 602 -6.56 9.73 -16.33
C ALA A 602 -6.82 8.94 -17.63
N LEU A 603 -7.53 9.54 -18.59
CA LEU A 603 -7.68 9.00 -19.96
C LEU A 603 -6.37 9.11 -20.78
N GLY A 604 -5.39 9.86 -20.29
CA GLY A 604 -4.13 10.18 -20.95
C GLY A 604 -4.29 11.14 -22.12
N ILE A 605 -5.36 11.94 -22.14
CA ILE A 605 -5.53 13.06 -23.06
C ILE A 605 -4.80 14.25 -22.43
N GLN A 606 -3.79 14.76 -23.14
CA GLN A 606 -3.06 15.99 -22.77
C GLN A 606 -3.93 17.22 -22.96
#